data_AF-A0A356K7Y4-F1
#
_entry.id   AF-A0A356K7Y4-F1
#
_cell.length_a   1.000
_cell.length_b   1.000
_cell.length_c   1.000
_cell.angle_alpha   90.00
_cell.angle_beta   90.00
_cell.angle_gamma   90.00
#
_symmetry.space_group_name_H-M   'P 1'
#
loop_
_entity.id
_entity.type
_entity.pdbx_description
1 polymer ?
#
loop_
_entity_poly.entity_id
_entity_poly.type
_entity_poly.pdbx_seq_one_letter_code
_entity_poly.pdbx_strand_id
1 'polypeptide(L)'
;ANDLDWESFAAYVNSELPAYARPVFVRIQRDMDVTGTFKMVKGDLRREAYDLGSIADPIHVLKPGTSHYEPLDLEYLEVIRNGQAGY
;
A
#
# COMPACT_ATOMS: atom_id res chain seq x y z
N ALA A 1 -1.59 -13.68 14.06
CA ALA A 1 -1.01 -13.14 12.82
C ALA A 1 -1.91 -13.62 11.69
N ASN A 2 -2.71 -12.73 11.11
CA ASN A 2 -3.30 -12.99 9.80
C ASN A 2 -2.28 -12.48 8.79
N ASP A 3 -1.42 -13.37 8.29
CA ASP A 3 -0.65 -13.06 7.10
C ASP A 3 -1.62 -13.03 5.92
N LEU A 4 -1.65 -11.90 5.21
CA LEU A 4 -2.42 -11.77 3.98
C LEU A 4 -1.73 -12.61 2.90
N ASP A 5 -2.48 -13.49 2.24
CA ASP A 5 -2.00 -14.18 1.05
C ASP A 5 -1.97 -13.21 -0.14
N TRP A 6 -0.78 -12.68 -0.42
CA TRP A 6 -0.55 -11.71 -1.49
C TRP A 6 -0.74 -12.28 -2.89
N GLU A 7 -0.54 -13.58 -3.09
CA GLU A 7 -0.74 -14.21 -4.38
C GLU A 7 -2.24 -14.26 -4.71
N SER A 8 -3.04 -14.75 -3.76
CA SER A 8 -4.50 -14.78 -3.88
C SER A 8 -5.09 -13.37 -4.00
N PHE A 9 -4.60 -12.40 -3.20
CA PHE A 9 -5.05 -11.01 -3.26
C PHE A 9 -4.72 -10.36 -4.62
N ALA A 10 -3.50 -10.56 -5.13
CA ALA A 10 -3.10 -10.03 -6.42
C ALA A 10 -3.93 -10.62 -7.57
N ALA A 11 -4.16 -11.94 -7.55
CA ALA A 11 -5.01 -12.61 -8.52
C ALA A 11 -6.43 -12.04 -8.52
N TYR A 12 -7.02 -11.84 -7.33
CA TYR A 12 -8.34 -11.24 -7.18
C TYR A 12 -8.40 -9.81 -7.73
N VAL A 13 -7.46 -8.94 -7.32
CA VAL A 13 -7.38 -7.55 -7.82
C VAL A 13 -7.23 -7.52 -9.35
N ASN A 14 -6.39 -8.38 -9.92
CA ASN A 14 -6.16 -8.41 -11.35
C ASN A 14 -7.38 -8.90 -12.15
N SER A 15 -8.16 -9.83 -11.59
CA SER A 15 -9.40 -10.35 -12.18
C SER A 15 -10.53 -9.32 -12.11
N GLU A 16 -10.73 -8.71 -10.95
CA GLU A 16 -11.92 -7.91 -10.67
C GLU A 16 -11.75 -6.43 -11.02
N LEU A 17 -10.50 -5.93 -11.13
CA LEU A 17 -10.23 -4.52 -11.39
C LEU A 17 -9.48 -4.31 -12.72
N PRO A 18 -9.94 -3.37 -13.56
CA PRO A 18 -9.17 -2.92 -14.71
C PRO A 18 -7.87 -2.27 -14.24
N ALA A 19 -6.84 -2.26 -15.09
CA ALA A 19 -5.48 -1.82 -14.73
C ALA A 19 -5.43 -0.46 -14.01
N TYR A 20 -6.26 0.51 -14.43
CA TYR A 20 -6.30 1.86 -13.85
C TYR A 20 -6.94 1.92 -12.45
N ALA A 21 -7.67 0.89 -12.04
CA ALA A 21 -8.36 0.83 -10.74
C ALA A 21 -7.61 -0.04 -9.72
N ARG A 22 -6.51 -0.70 -10.12
CA ARG A 22 -5.71 -1.53 -9.24
C ARG A 22 -4.94 -0.65 -8.26
N PRO A 23 -5.03 -0.89 -6.94
CA PRO A 23 -4.32 -0.09 -5.96
C PRO A 23 -2.81 -0.27 -6.13
N VAL A 24 -2.08 0.83 -6.28
CA VAL A 24 -0.61 0.78 -6.40
C VAL A 24 0.04 0.49 -5.04
N PHE A 25 -0.52 1.03 -3.96
CA PHE A 25 -0.02 0.82 -2.59
C PHE A 25 -1.10 0.20 -1.71
N VAL A 26 -0.71 -0.79 -0.92
CA VAL A 26 -1.58 -1.46 0.05
C VAL A 26 -0.88 -1.48 1.41
N ARG A 27 -1.54 -0.90 2.43
CA ARG A 27 -1.05 -0.88 3.81
C ARG A 27 -1.92 -1.80 4.66
N ILE A 28 -1.29 -2.67 5.44
CA ILE A 28 -1.99 -3.56 6.38
C ILE A 28 -1.89 -2.99 7.78
N GLN A 29 -2.97 -2.38 8.26
CA GLN A 29 -3.05 -1.86 9.63
C GLN A 29 -3.44 -2.98 10.58
N ARG A 30 -2.70 -3.12 11.69
CA ARG A 30 -2.98 -4.16 12.70
C ARG A 30 -4.18 -3.82 13.57
N ASP A 31 -4.36 -2.54 13.87
CA ASP A 31 -5.45 -2.02 14.67
C ASP A 31 -6.16 -0.94 13.86
N MET A 32 -7.49 -1.05 13.79
CA MET A 32 -8.32 0.04 13.32
C MET A 32 -8.60 0.91 14.54
N ASP A 33 -8.06 2.13 14.59
CA ASP A 33 -8.33 3.09 15.66
C ASP A 33 -9.82 3.50 15.63
N VAL A 34 -10.70 2.67 16.18
CA VAL A 34 -12.12 2.99 16.40
C VAL A 34 -12.22 3.80 17.69
N THR A 35 -11.61 4.98 17.72
CA THR A 35 -12.02 5.98 18.71
C THR A 35 -13.39 6.48 18.28
N GLY A 36 -14.38 6.39 19.18
CA GLY A 36 -15.82 6.50 18.93
C GLY A 36 -16.37 7.81 18.33
N THR A 37 -15.59 8.58 17.56
CA THR A 37 -16.06 9.77 16.82
C THR A 37 -15.64 9.87 15.35
N PHE A 38 -14.95 8.88 14.75
CA PHE A 38 -14.61 8.89 13.29
C PHE A 38 -13.98 10.21 12.78
N LYS A 39 -13.41 11.03 13.67
CA LYS A 39 -12.88 12.36 13.38
C LYS A 39 -11.37 12.34 13.55
N MET A 40 -10.68 12.63 12.45
CA MET A 40 -9.23 12.82 12.25
C MET A 40 -8.36 11.64 11.80
N VAL A 41 -8.85 10.40 11.67
CA VAL A 41 -8.03 9.29 11.12
C VAL A 41 -7.61 9.54 9.65
N LYS A 42 -8.49 10.12 8.81
CA LYS A 42 -8.18 10.39 7.38
C LYS A 42 -7.08 11.44 7.17
N GLY A 43 -6.96 12.40 8.09
CA GLY A 43 -5.96 13.45 7.99
C GLY A 43 -4.55 12.92 8.24
N ASP A 44 -4.44 12.05 9.24
CA ASP A 44 -3.17 11.43 9.64
C ASP A 44 -2.74 10.39 8.61
N LEU A 45 -3.64 9.51 8.14
CA LEU A 45 -3.36 8.57 7.04
C LEU A 45 -2.88 9.27 5.76
N ARG A 46 -3.47 10.42 5.42
CA ARG A 46 -3.02 11.21 4.26
C ARG A 46 -1.64 11.81 4.47
N ARG A 47 -1.32 12.23 5.70
CA ARG A 47 -0.01 12.82 6.03
C ARG A 47 1.08 11.76 6.07
N GLU A 48 0.77 10.58 6.59
CA GLU A 48 1.63 9.40 6.64
C GLU A 48 1.94 8.89 5.22
N ALA A 49 0.96 8.89 4.32
CA ALA A 49 1.11 8.45 2.94
C ALA A 49 1.75 7.05 2.83
N TYR A 50 2.78 6.89 2.00
CA TYR A 50 3.59 5.68 1.88
C TYR A 50 5.00 5.85 2.48
N ASP A 51 5.16 6.81 3.40
CA ASP A 51 6.45 7.08 4.03
C ASP A 51 6.81 6.02 5.08
N LEU A 52 7.72 5.13 4.72
CA LEU A 52 8.23 4.07 5.59
C LEU A 52 8.94 4.62 6.85
N GLY A 53 9.37 5.89 6.86
CA GLY A 53 9.96 6.51 8.05
C GLY A 53 8.94 6.96 9.09
N SER A 54 7.70 7.18 8.68
CA SER A 54 6.61 7.69 9.52
C SER A 54 5.61 6.62 9.93
N ILE A 55 5.69 5.42 9.34
CA ILE A 55 4.70 4.35 9.46
C ILE A 55 5.37 3.06 9.93
N ALA A 56 4.81 2.42 10.97
CA ALA A 56 5.27 1.11 11.45
C ALA A 56 4.55 -0.08 10.75
N ASP A 57 3.41 0.18 10.10
CA ASP A 57 2.63 -0.84 9.40
C ASP A 57 3.31 -1.24 8.08
N PRO A 58 3.28 -2.53 7.70
CA PRO A 58 3.84 -2.97 6.43
C PRO A 58 3.04 -2.42 5.24
N ILE A 59 3.77 -1.88 4.26
CA ILE A 59 3.24 -1.38 2.99
C ILE A 59 3.77 -2.28 1.87
N HIS A 60 2.87 -2.63 0.95
CA HIS A 60 3.20 -3.37 -0.26
C HIS A 60 2.87 -2.53 -1.49
N VAL A 61 3.61 -2.74 -2.56
CA VAL A 61 3.53 -1.98 -3.80
C VAL A 61 3.35 -2.90 -5.00
N LEU A 62 2.48 -2.50 -5.93
CA LEU A 62 2.39 -3.06 -7.28
C LEU A 62 3.32 -2.25 -8.20
N LYS A 63 4.41 -2.85 -8.65
CA LYS A 63 5.39 -2.19 -9.53
C LYS A 63 4.88 -2.13 -10.97
N PRO A 64 5.27 -1.13 -11.79
CA PRO A 64 4.84 -1.07 -13.18
C PRO A 64 5.27 -2.32 -13.93
N GLY A 65 4.33 -2.89 -14.70
CA GLY A 65 4.58 -4.12 -15.46
C GLY A 65 4.57 -5.41 -14.63
N THR A 66 4.37 -5.35 -13.30
CA THR A 66 4.18 -6.56 -12.49
C THR A 66 2.70 -6.85 -12.25
N SER A 67 2.41 -8.07 -11.81
CA SER A 67 1.06 -8.54 -11.47
C SER A 67 0.95 -8.97 -10.01
N HIS A 68 2.00 -8.81 -9.21
CA HIS A 68 2.06 -9.22 -7.82
C HIS A 68 2.55 -8.05 -6.95
N TYR A 69 2.09 -8.05 -5.69
CA TYR A 69 2.51 -7.08 -4.69
C TYR A 69 3.79 -7.54 -4.01
N GLU A 70 4.69 -6.60 -3.78
CA GLU A 70 5.95 -6.82 -3.05
C GLU A 70 6.04 -5.84 -1.89
N PRO A 71 6.72 -6.18 -0.77
CA PRO A 71 7.00 -5.22 0.29
C PRO A 71 7.67 -3.95 -0.27
N LEU A 72 7.19 -2.78 0.13
CA LEU A 72 7.83 -1.51 -0.18
C LEU A 72 9.07 -1.39 0.70
N ASP A 73 10.24 -1.34 0.07
CA ASP A 73 11.52 -1.08 0.75
C ASP A 73 11.99 0.37 0.54
N LEU A 74 13.01 0.77 1.30
CA LEU A 74 13.56 2.12 1.24
C LEU A 74 14.24 2.43 -0.10
N GLU A 75 14.85 1.44 -0.74
CA GLU A 75 15.54 1.64 -2.02
C GLU A 75 14.54 1.98 -3.13
N TYR A 76 13.45 1.22 -3.23
CA TYR A 76 12.40 1.46 -4.20
C TYR A 76 11.57 2.70 -3.86
N LEU A 77 11.39 3.03 -2.58
CA LEU A 77 10.80 4.29 -2.16
C LEU A 77 11.57 5.50 -2.71
N GLU A 78 12.90 5.46 -2.71
CA GLU A 78 13.73 6.52 -3.30
C GLU A 78 13.58 6.58 -4.83
N VAL A 79 13.47 5.44 -5.52
CA VAL A 79 13.17 5.40 -6.97
C VAL A 79 11.83 6.08 -7.27
N ILE A 80 10.81 5.85 -6.45
CA ILE A 80 9.50 6.52 -6.56
C ILE A 80 9.65 8.03 -6.33
N ARG A 81 10.34 8.44 -5.26
CA ARG A 81 10.55 9.86 -4.91
C ARG A 81 11.31 10.62 -6.01
N ASN A 82 12.22 9.95 -6.70
CA ASN A 82 12.96 10.52 -7.83
C ASN A 82 12.17 10.52 -9.14
N GLY A 83 10.94 9.98 -9.17
CA GLY A 83 10.10 9.92 -10.37
C GLY A 83 10.57 8.89 -11.40
N GLN A 84 11.38 7.91 -10.99
CA GLN A 84 12.03 6.94 -11.87
C GLN A 84 11.32 5.57 -11.91
N ALA A 85 10.23 5.42 -11.15
CA ALA A 85 9.54 4.14 -11.00
C ALA A 85 8.74 3.72 -12.26
N GLY A 86 8.39 4.65 -13.15
CA GLY A 86 7.72 4.35 -14.42
C GLY A 86 6.20 4.14 -14.33
N TYR A 87 5.54 4.77 -13.36
CA TYR A 87 4.08 4.86 -13.26
C TYR A 87 3.49 5.92 -14.20
#